data_AF-A0A820PEI6-F1
#
_entry.id   AF-A0A820PEI6-F1
#
_cell.length_a   1.000
_cell.length_b   1.000
_cell.length_c   1.000
_cell.angle_alpha   90.00
_cell.angle_beta   90.00
_cell.angle_gamma   90.00
#
_symmetry.space_group_name_H-M   'P 1'
#
loop_
_entity.id
_entity.type
_entity.pdbx_description
1 polymer ?
#
loop_
_entity_poly.entity_id
_entity_poly.type
_entity_poly.pdbx_seq_one_letter_code
_entity_poly.pdbx_strand_id
1 'polypeptide(L)'
;MEALYLDIIPVVWHSTLDSLYTNLPVIIINDWSEVNEEFLRNKLHEIAMKKSQQPLIYQYEKLRNAYWREMIIKKSRYALNKKDIQINRCWRAKTIQSE
;
A
#
# COMPACT_ATOMS: atom_id res chain seq x y z
N MET A 1 2.84 -0.55 6.45
CA MET A 1 2.19 -1.41 5.43
C MET A 1 1.90 -2.81 5.97
N GLU A 2 2.70 -3.34 6.90
CA GLU A 2 2.51 -4.65 7.52
C GLU A 2 1.12 -4.85 8.15
N ALA A 3 0.58 -3.84 8.84
CA ALA A 3 -0.76 -3.91 9.42
C ALA A 3 -1.86 -4.27 8.40
N LEU A 4 -1.79 -3.71 7.20
CA LEU A 4 -2.78 -3.96 6.14
C LEU A 4 -2.72 -5.41 5.59
N TYR A 5 -1.58 -6.10 5.73
CA TYR A 5 -1.47 -7.53 5.40
C TYR A 5 -2.16 -8.42 6.43
N LEU A 6 -2.36 -7.92 7.64
CA LEU A 6 -3.01 -8.62 8.75
C LEU A 6 -4.49 -8.21 8.89
N ASP A 7 -5.06 -7.56 7.86
CA ASP A 7 -6.41 -6.97 7.89
C ASP A 7 -6.62 -5.95 9.03
N ILE A 8 -5.54 -5.37 9.55
CA ILE A 8 -5.57 -4.28 10.53
C ILE A 8 -5.61 -2.94 9.80
N ILE A 9 -6.53 -2.06 10.20
CA ILE A 9 -6.65 -0.68 9.69
C ILE A 9 -5.69 0.21 10.49
N PRO A 10 -4.59 0.71 9.90
CA PRO A 10 -3.66 1.57 10.61
C PRO A 10 -4.23 2.98 10.80
N VAL A 11 -3.94 3.57 11.97
CA VAL A 11 -4.17 4.98 12.27
C VAL A 11 -2.83 5.70 12.19
N VAL A 12 -2.73 6.74 11.36
CA VAL A 12 -1.48 7.45 11.06
C VAL A 12 -1.67 8.96 11.16
N TRP A 13 -0.61 9.68 11.50
CA TRP A 13 -0.63 11.15 11.54
C TRP A 13 -0.58 11.73 10.13
N HIS A 14 -1.39 12.75 9.88
CA HIS A 14 -1.32 13.64 8.74
C HIS A 14 0.12 14.13 8.51
N SER A 15 0.58 13.96 7.27
CA SER A 15 1.91 14.39 6.85
C SER A 15 1.94 14.61 5.34
N THR A 16 3.10 15.02 4.82
CA THR A 16 3.33 15.08 3.36
C THR A 16 3.25 13.69 2.69
N LEU A 17 3.25 12.60 3.47
CA LEU A 17 3.19 11.23 2.98
C LEU A 17 1.76 10.71 2.77
N ASP A 18 0.73 11.51 3.09
CA ASP A 18 -0.68 11.12 2.95
C ASP A 18 -1.04 10.61 1.56
N SER A 19 -0.46 11.21 0.53
CA SER A 19 -0.63 10.80 -0.87
C SER A 19 -0.28 9.33 -1.11
N LEU A 20 0.63 8.73 -0.32
CA LEU A 20 0.98 7.32 -0.41
C LEU A 20 -0.16 6.40 0.03
N TYR A 21 -1.01 6.86 0.95
CA TYR A 21 -2.15 6.12 1.49
C TYR A 21 -3.44 6.28 0.66
N THR A 22 -3.42 7.09 -0.41
CA THR A 22 -4.57 7.25 -1.31
C THR A 22 -5.12 5.90 -1.74
N ASN A 23 -6.44 5.68 -1.61
CA ASN A 23 -7.11 4.41 -1.95
C ASN A 23 -6.60 3.18 -1.16
N LEU A 24 -6.07 3.38 0.06
CA LEU A 24 -5.85 2.33 1.04
C LEU A 24 -6.76 2.55 2.26
N PRO A 25 -7.17 1.49 2.98
CA PRO A 25 -7.98 1.63 4.17
C PRO A 25 -7.09 2.04 5.35
N VAL A 26 -6.77 3.33 5.42
CA VAL A 26 -5.92 3.96 6.44
C VAL A 26 -6.69 5.13 7.02
N ILE A 27 -6.64 5.27 8.35
CA ILE A 27 -7.24 6.41 9.05
C ILE A 27 -6.13 7.44 9.26
N ILE A 28 -6.29 8.62 8.67
CA ILE A 28 -5.35 9.74 8.83
C ILE A 28 -5.93 10.70 9.86
N ILE A 29 -5.14 11.02 10.88
CA ILE A 29 -5.51 11.89 12.00
C ILE A 29 -4.61 13.13 12.04
N ASN A 30 -5.14 14.28 12.44
CA ASN A 30 -4.37 15.52 12.67
C ASN A 30 -3.89 15.65 14.12
N ASP A 31 -4.66 15.12 15.07
CA ASP A 31 -4.36 15.17 16.50
C ASP A 31 -4.85 13.90 17.20
N TRP A 32 -4.14 13.39 18.19
CA TRP A 32 -4.59 12.27 19.00
C TRP A 32 -5.82 12.57 19.83
N SER A 33 -6.10 13.85 20.14
CA SER A 33 -7.31 14.24 20.87
C SER A 33 -8.61 13.89 20.14
N GLU A 34 -8.57 13.75 18.82
CA GLU A 34 -9.74 13.38 18.01
C GLU A 34 -10.02 11.87 18.03
N VAL A 35 -9.06 11.08 18.49
CA VAL A 35 -9.17 9.61 18.57
C VAL A 35 -9.93 9.23 19.84
N ASN A 36 -11.19 8.89 19.66
CA ASN A 36 -12.03 8.27 20.69
C ASN A 36 -12.74 7.03 20.12
N GLU A 37 -13.41 6.27 20.99
CA GLU A 37 -14.08 5.03 20.60
C GLU A 37 -15.15 5.25 19.53
N GLU A 38 -15.96 6.30 19.67
CA GLU A 38 -17.01 6.63 18.70
C GLU A 38 -16.43 6.96 17.32
N PHE A 39 -15.39 7.78 17.29
CA PHE A 39 -14.64 8.12 16.07
C PHE A 39 -14.12 6.85 15.37
N LEU A 40 -13.48 5.95 16.11
CA LEU A 40 -12.93 4.70 15.56
C LEU A 40 -14.03 3.76 15.05
N ARG A 41 -15.15 3.63 15.77
CA ARG A 41 -16.30 2.83 15.33
C ARG A 41 -16.91 3.40 14.06
N ASN A 42 -17.06 4.72 13.98
CA ASN A 42 -17.57 5.40 12.79
C ASN A 42 -16.65 5.18 11.58
N LYS A 43 -15.33 5.30 11.77
CA LYS A 43 -14.34 5.05 10.70
C LYS A 43 -14.31 3.59 10.25
N LEU A 44 -14.42 2.65 11.18
CA LEU A 44 -14.52 1.23 10.86
C LEU A 44 -15.76 0.94 10.01
N HIS A 45 -16.92 1.49 10.39
CA HIS A 45 -18.16 1.35 9.63
C HIS A 45 -18.05 1.97 8.23
N GLU A 46 -17.47 3.17 8.11
CA GLU A 46 -17.22 3.84 6.83
C GLU A 46 -16.38 2.97 5.88
N ILE A 47 -15.28 2.40 6.40
CA ILE A 47 -14.36 1.55 5.63
C ILE A 47 -15.04 0.24 5.21
N ALA A 48 -15.80 -0.38 6.11
CA ALA A 48 -16.55 -1.61 5.83
C ALA A 48 -17.65 -1.40 4.78
N MET A 49 -18.41 -0.32 4.89
CA MET A 49 -19.44 0.05 3.90
C MET A 49 -18.83 0.29 2.53
N LYS A 50 -17.72 1.05 2.46
CA LYS A 50 -16.97 1.26 1.21
C LYS A 50 -16.53 -0.05 0.58
N LYS A 51 -15.98 -0.98 1.37
CA LYS A 51 -15.56 -2.31 0.91
C LYS A 51 -16.75 -3.13 0.38
N SER A 52 -17.91 -3.04 1.03
CA SER A 52 -19.12 -3.78 0.64
C SER A 52 -19.77 -3.22 -0.63
N GLN A 53 -19.79 -1.90 -0.81
CA GLN A 53 -20.41 -1.26 -1.98
C GLN A 53 -19.55 -1.40 -3.23
N GLN A 54 -18.22 -1.36 -3.07
CA GLN A 54 -17.27 -1.37 -4.17
C GLN A 54 -16.13 -2.35 -3.87
N PRO A 55 -16.22 -3.61 -4.36
CA PRO A 55 -15.23 -4.65 -4.08
C PRO A 55 -13.79 -4.32 -4.48
N LEU A 56 -13.59 -3.34 -5.37
CA LEU A 56 -12.30 -2.93 -5.92
C LEU A 56 -11.91 -1.49 -5.56
N ILE A 57 -12.52 -0.89 -4.52
CA ILE A 57 -12.22 0.50 -4.13
C ILE A 57 -10.79 0.68 -3.60
N TYR A 58 -10.25 -0.34 -2.92
CA TYR A 58 -8.92 -0.27 -2.31
C TYR A 58 -7.85 -0.88 -3.22
N GLN A 59 -6.78 -0.13 -3.43
CA GLN A 59 -5.67 -0.51 -4.31
C GLN A 59 -4.58 -1.26 -3.53
N TYR A 60 -4.88 -2.50 -3.15
CA TYR A 60 -3.95 -3.35 -2.40
C TYR A 60 -2.66 -3.71 -3.16
N GLU A 61 -2.60 -3.50 -4.48
CA GLU A 61 -1.35 -3.58 -5.27
C GLU A 61 -0.24 -2.70 -4.69
N LYS A 62 -0.59 -1.58 -4.04
CA LYS A 62 0.35 -0.71 -3.34
C LYS A 62 1.06 -1.37 -2.16
N LEU A 63 0.59 -2.51 -1.66
CA LEU A 63 1.31 -3.24 -0.62
C LEU A 63 2.53 -3.97 -1.18
N ARG A 64 2.52 -4.30 -2.49
CA ARG A 64 3.57 -5.09 -3.12
C ARG A 64 4.82 -4.24 -3.38
N ASN A 65 5.98 -4.73 -2.98
CA ASN A 65 7.28 -4.11 -3.29
C ASN A 65 7.50 -3.87 -4.79
N ALA A 66 6.90 -4.69 -5.66
CA ALA A 66 6.96 -4.53 -7.11
C ALA A 66 6.34 -3.22 -7.59
N TYR A 67 5.20 -2.80 -7.02
CA TYR A 67 4.53 -1.55 -7.35
C TYR A 67 5.44 -0.34 -7.09
N TRP A 68 6.01 -0.27 -5.89
CA TRP A 68 6.90 0.84 -5.54
C TRP A 68 8.20 0.83 -6.31
N ARG A 69 8.75 -0.35 -6.59
CA ARG A 69 9.92 -0.48 -7.46
C ARG A 69 9.65 0.12 -8.83
N GLU A 70 8.54 -0.23 -9.46
CA GLU A 70 8.14 0.33 -10.75
C GLU A 70 7.98 1.85 -10.68
N MET A 71 7.29 2.34 -9.65
CA MET A 71 7.10 3.78 -9.42
C MET A 71 8.42 4.54 -9.23
N ILE A 72 9.35 3.97 -8.46
CA ILE A 72 10.69 4.54 -8.24
C ILE A 72 11.47 4.55 -9.55
N ILE A 73 11.51 3.43 -10.28
CA ILE A 73 12.23 3.33 -11.55
C ILE A 73 11.68 4.37 -12.53
N LYS A 74 10.36 4.45 -12.69
CA LYS A 74 9.66 5.39 -13.57
C LYS A 74 9.98 6.86 -13.24
N LYS A 75 10.12 7.20 -11.96
CA LYS A 75 10.46 8.55 -11.50
C LYS A 75 11.97 8.83 -11.45
N SER A 76 12.79 7.79 -11.42
CA SER A 76 14.24 7.91 -11.36
C SER A 76 14.82 8.27 -12.73
N ARG A 77 15.97 8.94 -12.74
CA ARG A 77 16.72 9.24 -13.96
C ARG A 77 17.17 7.99 -14.73
N TYR A 78 17.13 6.81 -14.10
CA TYR A 78 17.43 5.52 -14.74
C TYR A 78 16.44 5.14 -15.84
N ALA A 79 15.18 5.60 -15.78
CA ALA A 79 14.20 5.34 -16.84
C ALA A 79 14.61 5.92 -18.21
N LEU A 80 15.51 6.91 -18.24
CA LEU A 80 16.02 7.55 -19.45
C LEU A 80 17.14 6.74 -20.13
N ASN A 81 17.77 5.79 -19.42
CA ASN A 81 18.85 4.95 -19.94
C ASN A 81 18.36 3.51 -20.17
N LYS A 82 17.44 3.36 -21.13
CA LYS A 82 16.75 2.10 -21.48
C LYS A 82 17.64 1.05 -22.18
N LYS A 83 18.95 1.06 -21.95
CA LYS A 83 19.90 0.02 -22.43
C LYS A 83 20.29 -1.01 -21.37
N ASP A 84 20.14 -0.70 -20.09
CA ASP A 84 20.53 -1.61 -19.01
C ASP A 84 19.32 -2.16 -18.27
N ILE A 85 18.53 -2.99 -18.95
CA ILE A 85 17.61 -3.91 -18.26
C ILE A 85 18.48 -5.04 -17.70
N GLN A 86 19.22 -4.75 -16.63
CA GLN A 86 19.82 -5.80 -15.83
C GLN A 86 18.71 -6.39 -14.95
N ILE A 87 18.20 -7.52 -15.43
CA ILE A 87 17.21 -8.36 -14.78
C ILE A 87 17.79 -8.78 -13.43
N ASN A 88 17.38 -8.13 -12.35
CA ASN A 88 17.78 -8.53 -11.00
C ASN A 88 17.19 -9.92 -10.70
N ARG A 89 18.09 -10.92 -10.67
CA ARG A 89 17.87 -12.37 -10.53
C ARG A 89 17.36 -12.81 -9.15
N CYS A 90 16.99 -11.87 -8.27
CA CYS A 90 16.34 -12.20 -7.02
C CYS A 90 14.92 -12.69 -7.36
N TRP A 91 14.48 -13.82 -6.82
CA TRP A 91 13.17 -14.48 -7.03
C TRP A 91 13.02 -15.52 -8.15
N ARG A 92 14.08 -15.87 -8.91
CA ARG A 92 14.13 -17.22 -9.51
C ARG A 92 14.68 -18.20 -8.48
N ALA A 93 13.87 -18.55 -7.48
CA ALA A 93 14.02 -19.86 -6.87
C ALA A 93 13.83 -20.86 -8.02
N LYS A 94 14.93 -21.46 -8.50
CA LYS A 94 14.84 -22.56 -9.43
C LYS A 94 14.06 -23.65 -8.68
N THR A 95 12.82 -23.89 -9.06
CA THR A 95 12.23 -25.21 -8.86
C THR A 95 13.17 -26.16 -9.59
N ILE A 96 13.93 -26.93 -8.83
CA ILE A 96 14.65 -28.08 -9.35
C ILE A 96 13.54 -29.04 -9.78
N GLN A 97 13.21 -29.04 -11.07
CA GLN A 97 12.70 -30.25 -11.71
C GLN A 97 13.94 -31.06 -12.07
N SER A 98 14.12 -32.17 -11.38
CA SER A 98 14.94 -33.29 -11.84
C SER A 98 14.24 -34.55 -11.38
N GLU A 99 13.82 -35.31 -12.39
CA GLU A 99 13.43 -36.72 -12.49
C GLU A 99 13.53 -37.60 -11.23
#